data_AF-A0A151A6G5-F1
#
_entry.id   AF-A0A151A6G5-F1
#
_cell.length_a   1.000
_cell.length_b   1.000
_cell.length_c   1.000
_cell.angle_alpha   90.00
_cell.angle_beta   90.00
_cell.angle_gamma   90.00
#
_symmetry.space_group_name_H-M   'P 1'
#
loop_
_entity.id
_entity.type
_entity.pdbx_description
1 polymer ?
#
loop_
_entity_poly.entity_id
_entity_poly.type
_entity_poly.pdbx_seq_one_letter_code
_entity_poly.pdbx_strand_id
1 'polypeptide(L)'
;MATNNEIEFKQLLSAQQYNQFAQHYFPNKIPFTQTNYYIDTPDFQLKSHKSALRIRVKDGGNEMTLKVPAEVGLLEYNFDTTINPKMNYRLTLDDLPNDIEIQLKKLNIDLSSLTILGDLTTERLETPDGQDLIVLDKSTYLDTEDYEFEFEVVDYDSGLAKFSAILENFGIAYEQPANKVQRFFDRKSQISN
;
A
#
# COMPACT_ATOMS: atom_id res chain seq x y z
N MET A 1 11.26 -7.93 12.66
CA MET A 1 9.90 -8.49 12.65
C MET A 1 9.00 -7.54 13.39
N ALA A 2 8.01 -6.99 12.71
CA ALA A 2 6.96 -6.21 13.34
C ALA A 2 5.61 -6.72 12.83
N THR A 3 4.72 -7.06 13.77
CA THR A 3 3.30 -7.33 13.47
C THR A 3 2.51 -6.16 13.99
N ASN A 4 1.80 -5.46 13.11
CA ASN A 4 1.12 -4.22 13.42
C ASN A 4 -0.34 -4.30 12.98
N ASN A 5 -1.24 -3.73 13.78
CA ASN A 5 -2.61 -3.46 13.33
C ASN A 5 -2.63 -2.05 12.74
N GLU A 6 -2.91 -1.94 11.46
CA GLU A 6 -2.93 -0.68 10.71
C GLU A 6 -4.38 -0.27 10.48
N ILE A 7 -4.73 0.95 10.87
CA ILE A 7 -6.01 1.58 10.52
C ILE A 7 -5.67 2.78 9.64
N GLU A 8 -6.17 2.79 8.42
CA GLU A 8 -5.89 3.83 7.44
C GLU A 8 -7.16 4.25 6.70
N PHE A 9 -7.31 5.56 6.48
CA PHE A 9 -8.30 6.13 5.58
C PHE A 9 -7.61 6.66 4.34
N LYS A 10 -8.26 6.58 3.17
CA LYS A 10 -7.65 6.96 1.88
C LYS A 10 -8.60 7.76 1.03
N GLN A 11 -8.08 8.73 0.29
CA GLN A 11 -8.83 9.50 -0.68
C GLN A 11 -7.95 9.75 -1.91
N LEU A 12 -8.46 9.40 -3.10
CA LEU A 12 -7.82 9.83 -4.34
C LEU A 12 -8.00 11.33 -4.53
N LEU A 13 -6.94 11.97 -5.00
CA LEU A 13 -6.87 13.40 -5.25
C LEU A 13 -6.66 13.68 -6.73
N SER A 14 -7.20 14.81 -7.19
CA SER A 14 -6.68 15.44 -8.40
C SER A 14 -5.29 16.02 -8.16
N ALA A 15 -4.51 16.25 -9.22
CA ALA A 15 -3.20 16.92 -9.11
C ALA A 15 -3.29 18.30 -8.44
N GLN A 16 -4.39 19.04 -8.65
CA GLN A 16 -4.61 20.32 -7.98
C GLN A 16 -4.79 20.14 -6.47
N GLN A 17 -5.64 19.21 -6.04
CA GLN A 17 -5.85 18.90 -4.62
C GLN A 17 -4.56 18.39 -3.96
N TYR A 18 -3.82 17.51 -4.64
CA TYR A 18 -2.50 17.06 -4.17
C TYR A 18 -1.57 18.24 -3.88
N ASN A 19 -1.47 19.21 -4.80
CA ASN A 19 -0.63 20.39 -4.60
C ASN A 19 -1.11 21.25 -3.43
N GLN A 20 -2.42 21.36 -3.20
CA GLN A 20 -2.97 22.07 -2.03
C GLN A 20 -2.61 21.37 -0.72
N PHE A 21 -2.75 20.05 -0.66
CA PHE A 21 -2.32 19.24 0.50
C PHE A 21 -0.82 19.38 0.74
N ALA A 22 0.00 19.26 -0.30
CA ALA A 22 1.45 19.41 -0.24
C ALA A 22 1.86 20.78 0.32
N GLN A 23 1.24 21.86 -0.15
CA GLN A 23 1.52 23.21 0.35
C GLN A 23 1.10 23.41 1.81
N HIS A 24 -0.02 22.81 2.22
CA HIS A 24 -0.56 22.98 3.56
C HIS A 24 0.20 22.17 4.62
N TYR A 25 0.38 20.86 4.39
CA TYR A 25 0.94 19.93 5.38
C TYR A 25 2.45 19.72 5.23
N PHE A 26 3.00 19.97 4.04
CA PHE A 26 4.38 19.62 3.70
C PHE A 26 5.20 20.81 3.15
N PRO A 27 5.10 22.01 3.75
CA PRO A 27 5.82 23.17 3.22
C PRO A 27 7.32 22.91 3.19
N ASN A 28 7.91 22.97 1.99
CA ASN A 28 9.34 22.74 1.72
C ASN A 28 9.84 21.31 2.00
N LYS A 29 8.96 20.33 2.17
CA LYS A 29 9.37 18.93 2.35
C LYS A 29 9.64 18.28 1.00
N ILE A 30 10.70 17.50 0.92
CA ILE A 30 11.07 16.73 -0.27
C ILE A 30 10.52 15.30 -0.10
N PRO A 31 9.83 14.73 -1.11
CA PRO A 31 9.35 13.36 -1.03
C PRO A 31 10.52 12.37 -1.06
N PHE A 32 10.34 11.24 -0.39
CA PHE A 32 11.20 10.07 -0.61
C PHE A 32 10.55 9.11 -1.59
N THR A 33 11.36 8.29 -2.26
CA THR A 33 10.85 7.32 -3.23
C THR A 33 10.87 5.91 -2.66
N GLN A 34 9.83 5.15 -2.96
CA GLN A 34 9.74 3.73 -2.65
C GLN A 34 9.08 2.99 -3.82
N THR A 35 9.52 1.77 -4.12
CA THR A 35 8.91 0.92 -5.15
C THR A 35 8.35 -0.34 -4.51
N ASN A 36 7.06 -0.59 -4.69
CA ASN A 36 6.39 -1.79 -4.20
C ASN A 36 6.29 -2.80 -5.34
N TYR A 37 6.91 -3.97 -5.18
CA TYR A 37 6.79 -5.11 -6.09
C TYR A 37 5.73 -6.06 -5.55
N TYR A 38 4.58 -6.12 -6.22
CA TYR A 38 3.44 -6.91 -5.79
C TYR A 38 3.59 -8.37 -6.20
N ILE A 39 3.33 -9.25 -5.23
CA ILE A 39 3.39 -10.70 -5.39
C ILE A 39 1.97 -11.24 -5.27
N ASP A 40 1.58 -12.05 -6.23
CA ASP A 40 0.33 -12.82 -6.18
C ASP A 40 0.49 -14.10 -7.01
N THR A 41 -0.53 -14.93 -7.01
CA THR A 41 -0.68 -16.06 -7.92
C THR A 41 -1.23 -15.58 -9.27
N PRO A 42 -1.04 -16.33 -10.38
CA PRO A 42 -1.57 -15.93 -11.70
C PRO A 42 -3.09 -15.72 -11.74
N ASP A 43 -3.82 -16.39 -10.84
CA ASP A 43 -5.28 -16.30 -10.64
C ASP A 43 -5.69 -15.32 -9.52
N PHE A 44 -4.76 -14.51 -9.00
CA PHE A 44 -4.98 -13.44 -8.02
C PHE A 44 -5.63 -13.91 -6.70
N GLN A 45 -5.12 -15.01 -6.13
CA GLN A 45 -5.66 -15.58 -4.89
C GLN A 45 -5.56 -14.60 -3.72
N LEU A 46 -4.45 -13.86 -3.55
CA LEU A 46 -4.34 -12.87 -2.47
C LEU A 46 -5.36 -11.75 -2.62
N LYS A 47 -5.51 -11.21 -3.84
CA LYS A 47 -6.57 -10.22 -4.15
C LYS A 47 -7.95 -10.74 -3.76
N SER A 48 -8.27 -12.00 -4.07
CA SER A 48 -9.58 -12.61 -3.75
C SER A 48 -9.85 -12.66 -2.24
N HIS A 49 -8.80 -12.78 -1.44
CA HIS A 49 -8.84 -12.73 0.03
C HIS A 49 -8.75 -11.32 0.62
N LYS A 50 -8.72 -10.27 -0.22
CA LYS A 50 -8.46 -8.88 0.19
C LYS A 50 -7.13 -8.72 0.94
N SER A 51 -6.17 -9.58 0.63
CA SER A 51 -4.82 -9.56 1.18
C SER A 51 -3.83 -9.06 0.11
N ALA A 52 -2.67 -8.60 0.55
CA ALA A 52 -1.62 -8.14 -0.36
C ALA A 52 -0.25 -8.55 0.14
N LEU A 53 0.56 -9.16 -0.73
CA LEU A 53 1.97 -9.44 -0.48
C LEU A 53 2.81 -8.55 -1.39
N ARG A 54 3.86 -7.95 -0.82
CA ARG A 54 4.81 -7.15 -1.60
C ARG A 54 6.23 -7.27 -1.07
N ILE A 55 7.19 -6.93 -1.93
CA ILE A 55 8.52 -6.49 -1.53
C ILE A 55 8.62 -4.99 -1.81
N ARG A 56 8.82 -4.18 -0.78
CA ARG A 56 9.05 -2.75 -0.88
C ARG A 56 10.56 -2.48 -0.91
N VAL A 57 11.00 -1.73 -1.92
CA VAL A 57 12.37 -1.23 -2.04
C VAL A 57 12.38 0.25 -1.69
N LYS A 58 13.22 0.64 -0.73
CA LYS A 58 13.46 2.04 -0.33
C LYS A 58 14.93 2.22 0.06
N ASP A 59 15.34 3.47 0.29
CA ASP A 59 16.68 3.76 0.80
C ASP A 59 16.89 3.03 2.14
N GLY A 60 17.86 2.11 2.17
CA GLY A 60 18.23 1.35 3.37
C GLY A 60 17.85 -0.14 3.35
N GLY A 61 17.08 -0.63 2.38
CA GLY A 61 16.84 -2.07 2.22
C GLY A 61 15.51 -2.45 1.59
N ASN A 62 15.29 -3.76 1.50
CA ASN A 62 14.05 -4.35 0.98
C ASN A 62 13.25 -4.95 2.13
N GLU A 63 11.94 -4.73 2.12
CA GLU A 63 11.00 -5.23 3.14
C GLU A 63 9.91 -6.05 2.49
N MET A 64 9.71 -7.30 2.94
CA MET A 64 8.56 -8.10 2.58
C MET A 64 7.42 -7.82 3.57
N THR A 65 6.26 -7.44 3.03
CA THR A 65 5.05 -7.15 3.80
C THR A 65 3.90 -8.00 3.30
N LEU A 66 3.28 -8.77 4.20
CA LEU A 66 1.95 -9.34 3.98
C LEU A 66 0.92 -8.52 4.77
N LYS A 67 -0.08 -7.98 4.09
CA LYS A 67 -1.28 -7.39 4.72
C LYS A 67 -2.44 -8.37 4.59
N VAL A 68 -3.15 -8.63 5.70
CA VAL A 68 -4.38 -9.44 5.72
C VAL A 68 -5.51 -8.70 6.44
N PRO A 69 -6.79 -8.92 6.07
CA PRO A 69 -7.92 -8.32 6.77
C PRO A 69 -7.96 -8.69 8.26
N ALA A 70 -8.26 -7.70 9.11
CA ALA A 70 -8.52 -7.88 10.54
C ALA A 70 -9.96 -7.45 10.89
N GLU A 71 -10.37 -7.59 12.16
CA GLU A 71 -11.67 -7.08 12.64
C GLU A 71 -11.79 -5.57 12.45
N VAL A 72 -10.70 -4.84 12.73
CA VAL A 72 -10.56 -3.41 12.46
C VAL A 72 -9.24 -3.20 11.73
N GLY A 73 -9.31 -2.62 10.53
CA GLY A 73 -8.13 -2.33 9.71
C GLY A 73 -7.48 -3.58 9.09
N LEU A 74 -6.15 -3.58 9.04
CA LEU A 74 -5.33 -4.64 8.48
C LEU A 74 -4.31 -5.13 9.50
N LEU A 75 -4.03 -6.43 9.47
CA LEU A 75 -2.88 -7.00 10.15
C LEU A 75 -1.72 -7.09 9.18
N GLU A 76 -0.60 -6.46 9.53
CA GLU A 76 0.62 -6.49 8.73
C GLU A 76 1.69 -7.40 9.32
N TYR A 77 2.39 -8.11 8.45
CA TYR A 77 3.57 -8.91 8.78
C TYR A 77 4.76 -8.36 8.01
N ASN A 78 5.65 -7.64 8.71
CA ASN A 78 6.78 -6.93 8.11
C ASN A 78 8.12 -7.59 8.47
N PHE A 79 8.89 -7.93 7.43
CA PHE A 79 10.19 -8.57 7.53
C PHE A 79 11.19 -7.96 6.55
N ASP A 80 12.40 -7.66 7.03
CA ASP A 80 13.51 -7.35 6.14
C ASP A 80 13.80 -8.57 5.24
N THR A 81 14.11 -8.32 3.98
CA THR A 81 14.46 -9.37 3.02
C THR A 81 15.69 -8.97 2.21
N THR A 82 16.48 -9.97 1.83
CA THR A 82 17.63 -9.80 0.93
C THR A 82 17.23 -10.02 -0.54
N ILE A 83 15.98 -10.40 -0.80
CA ILE A 83 15.47 -10.63 -2.15
C ILE A 83 15.50 -9.32 -2.92
N ASN A 84 16.21 -9.30 -4.04
CA ASN A 84 16.18 -8.21 -5.00
C ASN A 84 15.05 -8.49 -6.00
N PRO A 85 13.92 -7.77 -5.91
CA PRO A 85 12.74 -8.11 -6.69
C PRO A 85 12.95 -7.89 -8.19
N LYS A 86 12.41 -8.80 -8.99
CA LYS A 86 12.40 -8.73 -10.46
C LYS A 86 11.06 -9.21 -10.99
N MET A 87 10.58 -8.59 -12.05
CA MET A 87 9.35 -9.02 -12.72
C MET A 87 9.40 -10.51 -13.10
N ASN A 88 8.29 -11.21 -12.87
CA ASN A 88 8.13 -12.65 -13.08
C ASN A 88 9.04 -13.54 -12.23
N TYR A 89 9.70 -13.00 -11.20
CA TYR A 89 10.41 -13.81 -10.22
C TYR A 89 9.40 -14.65 -9.43
N ARG A 90 9.57 -15.97 -9.46
CA ARG A 90 8.75 -16.93 -8.71
C ARG A 90 9.40 -17.19 -7.36
N LEU A 91 8.66 -16.92 -6.29
CA LEU A 91 9.13 -17.14 -4.93
C LEU A 91 9.17 -18.64 -4.63
N THR A 92 10.14 -19.03 -3.80
CA THR A 92 10.27 -20.34 -3.19
C THR A 92 9.86 -20.28 -1.72
N LEU A 93 9.72 -21.44 -1.05
CA LEU A 93 9.43 -21.45 0.39
C LEU A 93 10.56 -20.82 1.21
N ASP A 94 11.82 -20.98 0.78
CA ASP A 94 12.98 -20.41 1.48
C ASP A 94 13.02 -18.88 1.39
N ASP A 95 12.29 -18.29 0.44
CA ASP A 95 12.15 -16.84 0.29
C ASP A 95 11.14 -16.23 1.29
N LEU A 96 10.26 -17.05 1.87
CA LEU A 96 9.18 -16.61 2.73
C LEU A 96 9.57 -16.66 4.21
N PRO A 97 9.41 -15.56 4.96
CA PRO A 97 9.43 -15.62 6.42
C PRO A 97 8.34 -16.60 6.91
N ASN A 98 8.67 -17.41 7.92
CA ASN A 98 7.78 -18.45 8.46
C ASN A 98 6.38 -17.92 8.82
N ASP A 99 6.29 -16.70 9.39
CA ASP A 99 5.00 -16.13 9.77
C ASP A 99 4.14 -15.77 8.55
N ILE A 100 4.76 -15.23 7.49
CA ILE A 100 4.08 -14.97 6.21
C ILE A 100 3.63 -16.30 5.60
N GLU A 101 4.50 -17.31 5.55
CA GLU A 101 4.16 -18.64 5.04
C GLU A 101 2.94 -19.24 5.76
N ILE A 102 2.89 -19.16 7.11
CA ILE A 102 1.77 -19.66 7.91
C ILE A 102 0.46 -18.96 7.54
N GLN A 103 0.47 -17.63 7.39
CA GLN A 103 -0.75 -16.90 7.03
C GLN A 103 -1.22 -17.22 5.62
N LEU A 104 -0.29 -17.30 4.66
CA LEU A 104 -0.62 -17.67 3.28
C LEU A 104 -1.24 -19.07 3.22
N LYS A 105 -0.74 -20.03 4.01
CA LYS A 105 -1.36 -21.38 4.13
C LYS A 105 -2.76 -21.33 4.73
N LYS A 106 -3.01 -20.50 5.75
CA LYS A 106 -4.36 -20.33 6.33
C LYS A 106 -5.36 -19.76 5.33
N LEU A 107 -4.88 -18.92 4.42
CA LEU A 107 -5.66 -18.38 3.30
C LEU A 107 -5.80 -19.37 2.14
N ASN A 108 -5.23 -20.59 2.23
CA ASN A 108 -5.20 -21.59 1.15
C ASN A 108 -4.56 -21.08 -0.15
N ILE A 109 -3.55 -20.21 -0.05
CA ILE A 109 -2.80 -19.72 -1.21
C ILE A 109 -1.86 -20.82 -1.72
N ASP A 110 -1.83 -21.04 -3.05
CA ASP A 110 -0.82 -21.89 -3.68
C ASP A 110 0.54 -21.20 -3.67
N LEU A 111 1.30 -21.45 -2.61
CA LEU A 111 2.64 -20.90 -2.41
C LEU A 111 3.60 -21.19 -3.56
N SER A 112 3.38 -22.30 -4.28
CA SER A 112 4.23 -22.63 -5.41
C SER A 112 4.01 -21.65 -6.54
N SER A 113 2.86 -20.99 -6.67
CA SER A 113 2.56 -20.11 -7.81
C SER A 113 2.87 -18.62 -7.55
N LEU A 114 3.33 -18.26 -6.35
CA LEU A 114 3.63 -16.88 -5.98
C LEU A 114 4.71 -16.27 -6.88
N THR A 115 4.34 -15.20 -7.57
CA THR A 115 5.19 -14.56 -8.57
C THR A 115 5.10 -13.04 -8.43
N ILE A 116 6.21 -12.33 -8.65
CA ILE A 116 6.19 -10.87 -8.76
C ILE A 116 5.48 -10.49 -10.06
N LEU A 117 4.30 -9.89 -9.95
CA LEU A 117 3.41 -9.61 -11.08
C LEU A 117 3.46 -8.16 -11.57
N GLY A 118 4.05 -7.25 -10.79
CA GLY A 118 4.04 -5.83 -11.08
C GLY A 118 4.77 -5.01 -10.05
N ASP A 119 5.11 -3.79 -10.43
CA ASP A 119 5.70 -2.79 -9.55
C ASP A 119 4.97 -1.45 -9.64
N LEU A 120 4.96 -0.74 -8.53
CA LEU A 120 4.38 0.59 -8.39
C LEU A 120 5.34 1.45 -7.59
N THR A 121 5.79 2.55 -8.20
CA THR A 121 6.69 3.51 -7.56
C THR A 121 5.89 4.65 -6.98
N THR A 122 6.20 5.04 -5.74
CA THR A 122 5.53 6.12 -5.02
C THR A 122 6.56 7.13 -4.55
N GLU A 123 6.34 8.39 -4.90
CA GLU A 123 6.93 9.56 -4.24
C GLU A 123 6.03 9.88 -3.03
N ARG A 124 6.57 9.72 -1.81
CA ARG A 124 5.81 9.84 -0.56
C ARG A 124 6.27 11.04 0.27
N LEU A 125 5.29 11.78 0.80
CA LEU A 125 5.45 12.74 1.89
C LEU A 125 4.67 12.21 3.10
N GLU A 126 5.26 12.28 4.29
CA GLU A 126 4.59 11.83 5.52
C GLU A 126 4.90 12.79 6.67
N THR A 127 3.93 13.12 7.53
CA THR A 127 4.15 14.00 8.69
C THR A 127 3.25 13.57 9.85
N PRO A 128 3.74 13.56 11.10
CA PRO A 128 2.90 13.26 12.26
C PRO A 128 1.79 14.30 12.45
N ASP A 129 0.61 13.84 12.87
CA ASP A 129 -0.50 14.64 13.42
C ASP A 129 -0.88 14.09 14.81
N GLY A 130 -0.13 14.52 15.82
CA GLY A 130 -0.24 13.95 17.16
C GLY A 130 0.22 12.48 17.19
N GLN A 131 -0.73 11.56 17.38
CA GLN A 131 -0.48 10.12 17.37
C GLN A 131 -0.77 9.46 16.01
N ASP A 132 -1.35 10.23 15.08
CA ASP A 132 -1.73 9.79 13.75
C ASP A 132 -0.68 10.25 12.71
N LEU A 133 -0.78 9.79 11.47
CA LEU A 133 0.14 10.10 10.38
C LEU A 133 -0.61 10.58 9.14
N ILE A 134 -0.24 11.77 8.65
CA ILE A 134 -0.69 12.30 7.36
C ILE A 134 0.30 11.84 6.31
N VAL A 135 -0.19 11.18 5.26
CA VAL A 135 0.59 10.65 4.16
C VAL A 135 0.03 11.18 2.84
N LEU A 136 0.92 11.62 1.96
CA LEU A 136 0.57 12.06 0.63
C LEU A 136 1.46 11.33 -0.38
N ASP A 137 0.80 10.60 -1.27
CA ASP A 137 1.43 9.73 -2.24
C ASP A 137 1.16 10.21 -3.65
N LYS A 138 2.22 10.30 -4.45
CA LYS A 138 2.13 10.35 -5.91
C LYS A 138 2.67 9.02 -6.43
N SER A 139 1.81 8.23 -7.05
CA SER A 139 2.13 6.88 -7.51
C SER A 139 2.20 6.81 -9.03
N THR A 140 3.25 6.22 -9.56
CA THR A 140 3.45 5.94 -10.99
C THR A 140 3.51 4.43 -11.21
N TYR A 141 2.72 3.93 -12.14
CA TYR A 141 2.69 2.51 -12.50
C TYR A 141 2.16 2.31 -13.92
N LEU A 142 2.72 1.32 -14.61
CA LEU A 142 2.38 1.03 -16.01
C LEU A 142 2.48 2.30 -16.87
N ASP A 143 1.37 2.79 -17.40
CA ASP A 143 1.24 3.98 -18.23
C ASP A 143 0.42 5.09 -17.56
N THR A 144 0.27 5.06 -16.23
CA THR A 144 -0.53 6.04 -15.48
C THR A 144 0.17 6.54 -14.22
N GLU A 145 -0.37 7.65 -13.71
CA GLU A 145 -0.08 8.14 -12.36
C GLU A 145 -1.38 8.47 -11.63
N ASP A 146 -1.36 8.36 -10.30
CA ASP A 146 -2.44 8.85 -9.43
C ASP A 146 -1.87 9.53 -8.17
N TYR A 147 -2.75 10.25 -7.48
CA TYR A 147 -2.44 11.01 -6.27
C TYR A 147 -3.38 10.57 -5.17
N GLU A 148 -2.85 10.32 -3.97
CA GLU A 148 -3.63 9.78 -2.86
C GLU A 148 -3.23 10.44 -1.54
N PHE A 149 -4.23 10.84 -0.76
CA PHE A 149 -4.08 11.18 0.64
C PHE A 149 -4.41 9.94 1.48
N GLU A 150 -3.51 9.55 2.38
CA GLU A 150 -3.73 8.52 3.39
C GLU A 150 -3.62 9.15 4.79
N PHE A 151 -4.48 8.71 5.71
CA PHE A 151 -4.43 9.10 7.12
C PHE A 151 -4.38 7.83 7.97
N GLU A 152 -3.20 7.52 8.50
CA GLU A 152 -2.98 6.36 9.37
C GLU A 152 -3.28 6.77 10.81
N VAL A 153 -4.14 6.01 11.50
CA VAL A 153 -4.70 6.38 12.79
C VAL A 153 -4.54 5.27 13.81
N VAL A 154 -4.49 5.66 15.09
CA VAL A 154 -4.44 4.68 16.19
C VAL A 154 -5.84 4.21 16.59
N ASP A 155 -6.82 5.10 16.50
CA ASP A 155 -8.22 4.86 16.89
C ASP A 155 -9.15 5.15 15.71
N TYR A 156 -10.05 4.21 15.43
CA TYR A 156 -10.91 4.28 14.24
C TYR A 156 -11.89 5.46 14.29
N ASP A 157 -12.61 5.63 15.39
CA ASP A 157 -13.71 6.59 15.48
C ASP A 157 -13.18 8.04 15.48
N SER A 158 -12.16 8.32 16.29
CA SER A 158 -11.51 9.64 16.30
C SER A 158 -10.76 9.91 15.00
N GLY A 159 -10.14 8.88 14.41
CA GLY A 159 -9.48 8.96 13.12
C GLY A 159 -10.44 9.31 11.99
N LEU A 160 -11.61 8.66 11.94
CA LEU A 160 -12.63 8.94 10.93
C LEU A 160 -13.16 10.37 11.04
N ALA A 161 -13.39 10.86 12.26
CA ALA A 161 -13.83 12.22 12.50
C ALA A 161 -12.80 13.25 12.01
N LYS A 162 -11.51 13.05 12.33
CA LYS A 162 -10.42 13.90 11.85
C LYS A 162 -10.27 13.85 10.34
N PHE A 163 -10.25 12.66 9.76
CA PHE A 163 -10.15 12.46 8.32
C PHE A 163 -11.27 13.19 7.57
N SER A 164 -12.52 13.05 8.06
CA SER A 164 -13.68 13.74 7.48
C SER A 164 -13.53 15.27 7.56
N ALA A 165 -13.08 15.79 8.70
CA ALA A 165 -12.83 17.22 8.87
C ALA A 165 -11.72 17.75 7.96
N ILE A 166 -10.66 16.96 7.73
CA ILE A 166 -9.61 17.30 6.76
C ILE A 166 -10.21 17.40 5.37
N LEU A 167 -10.96 16.39 4.91
CA LEU A 167 -11.56 16.43 3.58
C LEU A 167 -12.51 17.62 3.41
N GLU A 168 -13.34 17.93 4.41
CA GLU A 168 -14.25 19.07 4.40
C GLU A 168 -13.50 20.41 4.27
N ASN A 169 -12.38 20.59 4.99
CA ASN A 169 -11.55 21.80 4.90
C ASN A 169 -10.97 22.04 3.50
N PHE A 170 -10.78 20.99 2.71
CA PHE A 170 -10.32 21.07 1.33
C PHE A 170 -11.48 20.98 0.30
N GLY A 171 -12.73 20.94 0.77
CA GLY A 171 -13.91 20.84 -0.09
C GLY A 171 -13.99 19.52 -0.86
N ILE A 172 -13.50 18.42 -0.28
CA ILE A 172 -13.45 17.09 -0.90
C ILE A 172 -14.58 16.22 -0.33
N ALA A 173 -15.39 15.66 -1.22
CA ALA A 173 -16.34 14.61 -0.85
C ALA A 173 -15.62 13.26 -0.76
N TYR A 174 -15.83 12.53 0.33
CA TYR A 174 -15.21 11.23 0.52
C TYR A 174 -15.77 10.20 -0.46
N GLU A 175 -14.86 9.50 -1.15
CA GLU A 175 -15.15 8.31 -1.94
C GLU A 175 -14.06 7.28 -1.65
N GLN A 176 -14.45 6.12 -1.11
CA GLN A 176 -13.49 5.07 -0.77
C GLN A 176 -12.79 4.57 -2.04
N PRO A 177 -11.47 4.77 -2.17
CA PRO A 177 -10.75 4.32 -3.35
C PRO A 177 -10.45 2.82 -3.27
N ALA A 178 -10.33 2.18 -4.43
CA ALA A 178 -9.66 0.89 -4.52
C ALA A 178 -8.20 1.05 -4.07
N ASN A 179 -7.64 0.04 -3.38
CA ASN A 179 -6.26 0.10 -2.92
C ASN A 179 -5.26 0.09 -4.10
N LYS A 180 -4.03 0.58 -3.88
CA LYS A 180 -2.99 0.71 -4.92
C LYS A 180 -2.77 -0.58 -5.74
N VAL A 181 -2.71 -1.74 -5.08
CA VAL A 181 -2.51 -3.03 -5.77
C VAL A 181 -3.70 -3.40 -6.67
N GLN A 182 -4.93 -3.10 -6.23
CA GLN A 182 -6.13 -3.28 -7.04
C GLN A 182 -6.13 -2.32 -8.23
N ARG A 183 -5.84 -1.02 -8.01
CA ARG A 183 -5.72 -0.03 -9.10
C ARG A 183 -4.69 -0.47 -10.16
N PHE A 184 -3.54 -0.97 -9.71
CA PHE A 184 -2.52 -1.53 -10.58
C PHE A 184 -3.03 -2.66 -11.46
N PHE A 185 -3.63 -3.70 -10.87
CA PHE A 185 -4.09 -4.86 -11.62
C PHE A 185 -5.30 -4.57 -12.51
N ASP A 186 -6.19 -3.68 -12.06
CA ASP A 186 -7.32 -3.24 -12.86
C ASP A 186 -6.81 -2.46 -14.09
N ARG A 187 -5.80 -1.58 -13.94
CA ARG A 187 -5.14 -0.91 -15.08
C ARG A 187 -4.42 -1.91 -15.99
N LYS A 188 -3.68 -2.87 -15.43
CA LYS A 188 -2.98 -3.92 -16.19
C LYS A 188 -3.95 -4.71 -17.08
N SER A 189 -5.13 -5.04 -16.55
CA SER A 189 -6.17 -5.74 -17.32
C SER A 189 -6.75 -4.87 -18.44
N GLN A 190 -6.83 -3.55 -18.27
CA GLN A 190 -7.36 -2.65 -19.29
C GLN A 190 -6.41 -2.48 -20.48
N ILE A 191 -5.09 -2.43 -20.24
CA ILE A 191 -4.09 -2.22 -21.30
C ILE A 191 -3.62 -3.51 -21.98
N SER A 192 -3.94 -4.68 -21.41
CA SER A 192 -3.63 -5.99 -21.99
C SER A 192 -4.73 -6.50 -22.93
N ASN A 193 -5.85 -5.78 -23.01
CA ASN A 193 -6.96 -5.99 -23.95
C ASN A 193 -6.88 -5.00 -25.11
#